data_AF-A0A8T4R9I6-F1
#
_entry.id   AF-A0A8T4R9I6-F1
#
_cell.length_a   1.000
_cell.length_b   1.000
_cell.length_c   1.000
_cell.angle_alpha   90.00
_cell.angle_beta   90.00
_cell.angle_gamma   90.00
#
_symmetry.space_group_name_H-M   'P 1'
#
loop_
_entity.id
_entity.type
_entity.pdbx_description
1 polymer ?
#
loop_
_entity_poly.entity_id
_entity_poly.type
_entity_poly.pdbx_seq_one_letter_code
_entity_poly.pdbx_strand_id
1 'polypeptide(L)'
;MLRQPIVTIMGHVDHGKTSLLDAIRGTAIAAKEAGGITQAIGASIIPLNTIKQVCGALLDKLKLNVVIPGLLFIDTPGHAAFVNLRKRGGNLADIAIVVVDINEGLMPQTKESIEILKQYKTPFIVAVNKIDLIEGWRLHKGSVLENFQVQYPQVQALFERKLYELVAQLYEMGLAADRFDRVSDYTKQIAMVPVSAKSGEGIPELLMMLTGLAQRYLENKLNIEEHAPAKGTILEVKEQKGLGTIADVIIYDGTLKVNDPIIIATLDKPLQTKVKALFQPAPHAEMREKKAKFDSVKSVTAATGVRLVPQDCEGLVAGMPLIGASGNVQEILDQLQKEVREVVIESDAKGIIAKADSLGSLEALMTLLRDKGITIQKSSIGPISKKDISDAEALLATDPLHGVILGFNIPKPEFQTNAQVLINDVIYRLIEDYEAWRASQQKKIEASALDILVKPCKLELLKGYVFRQNNPAIAGVEVIAGTLRSNTPLMNAQGKELTLVKGIQMEQENVNKAEKGKRPAVSMPGVTIGRQLMEGDTLYSMIPEEHFRKYKEHKDLLSEDEKNVLKEIAEIMRKNNPVWGI
;
A
#
# COMPACT_ATOMS: atom_id res chain seq x y z
N MET A 1 9.24 28.51 -23.12
CA MET A 1 7.79 28.80 -22.99
C MET A 1 7.27 28.13 -21.74
N LEU A 2 6.25 28.66 -21.06
CA LEU A 2 5.61 27.94 -19.96
C LEU A 2 4.53 27.01 -20.52
N ARG A 3 4.57 25.72 -20.13
CA ARG A 3 3.47 24.78 -20.36
C ARG A 3 2.42 24.84 -19.25
N GLN A 4 1.26 24.24 -19.48
CA GLN A 4 0.26 24.03 -18.43
C GLN A 4 0.87 23.12 -17.33
N PRO A 5 0.63 23.42 -16.04
CA PRO A 5 0.83 22.45 -14.99
C PRO A 5 -0.08 21.25 -15.20
N ILE A 6 0.50 20.06 -15.05
CA ILE A 6 -0.20 18.79 -15.07
C ILE A 6 -0.73 18.55 -13.65
N VAL A 7 -2.04 18.58 -13.52
CA VAL A 7 -2.78 18.40 -12.27
C VAL A 7 -3.33 16.98 -12.24
N THR A 8 -3.06 16.24 -11.18
CA THR A 8 -3.67 14.92 -10.95
C THR A 8 -4.67 14.97 -9.78
N ILE A 9 -5.66 14.09 -9.80
CA ILE A 9 -6.69 14.00 -8.75
C ILE A 9 -6.61 12.61 -8.12
N MET A 10 -6.42 12.59 -6.80
CA MET A 10 -6.29 11.38 -5.98
C MET A 10 -7.31 11.36 -4.85
N GLY A 11 -7.39 10.25 -4.13
CA GLY A 11 -8.36 10.06 -3.04
C GLY A 11 -9.00 8.69 -3.10
N HIS A 12 -9.75 8.34 -2.06
CA HIS A 12 -10.41 7.05 -1.95
C HIS A 12 -11.55 6.87 -2.96
N VAL A 13 -11.93 5.61 -3.21
CA VAL A 13 -13.17 5.27 -3.93
C VAL A 13 -14.33 6.01 -3.28
N ASP A 14 -15.25 6.50 -4.10
CA ASP A 14 -16.45 7.25 -3.69
C ASP A 14 -16.23 8.57 -2.95
N HIS A 15 -14.98 9.03 -2.73
CA HIS A 15 -14.72 10.39 -2.22
C HIS A 15 -15.01 11.50 -3.25
N GLY A 16 -15.36 11.11 -4.49
CA GLY A 16 -15.88 12.01 -5.51
C GLY A 16 -14.82 12.59 -6.44
N LYS A 17 -13.71 11.89 -6.70
CA LYS A 17 -12.67 12.29 -7.68
C LYS A 17 -13.24 12.61 -9.06
N THR A 18 -13.96 11.66 -9.65
CA THR A 18 -14.58 11.81 -10.98
C THR A 18 -15.63 12.91 -10.98
N SER A 19 -16.49 12.93 -9.96
CA SER A 19 -17.50 14.00 -9.81
C SER A 19 -16.86 15.38 -9.67
N LEU A 20 -15.74 15.50 -8.96
CA LEU A 20 -15.02 16.77 -8.81
C LEU A 20 -14.44 17.22 -10.14
N LEU A 21 -13.83 16.30 -10.90
CA LEU A 21 -13.33 16.60 -12.24
C LEU A 21 -14.47 17.01 -13.19
N ASP A 22 -15.60 16.30 -13.13
CA ASP A 22 -16.83 16.64 -13.86
C ASP A 22 -17.35 18.02 -13.47
N ALA A 23 -17.36 18.37 -12.19
CA ALA A 23 -17.79 19.66 -11.71
C ALA A 23 -16.87 20.77 -12.21
N ILE A 24 -15.55 20.58 -12.10
CA ILE A 24 -14.55 21.50 -12.64
C ILE A 24 -14.77 21.72 -14.15
N ARG A 25 -15.01 20.64 -14.91
CA ARG A 25 -15.35 20.71 -16.34
C ARG A 25 -16.66 21.45 -16.56
N GLY A 26 -17.71 21.11 -15.83
CA GLY A 26 -19.03 21.72 -15.95
C GLY A 26 -18.99 23.22 -15.68
N THR A 27 -18.28 23.65 -14.63
CA THR A 27 -18.07 25.06 -14.30
C THR A 27 -17.31 25.78 -15.43
N ALA A 28 -16.28 25.15 -15.98
CA ALA A 28 -15.52 25.70 -17.10
C ALA A 28 -16.31 25.75 -18.43
N ILE A 29 -17.23 24.81 -18.66
CA ILE A 29 -18.17 24.83 -19.80
C ILE A 29 -19.21 25.93 -19.60
N ALA A 30 -19.83 26.02 -18.41
CA ALA A 30 -20.87 27.00 -18.13
C ALA A 30 -20.38 28.46 -18.22
N ALA A 31 -19.08 28.69 -18.00
CA ALA A 31 -18.46 30.01 -18.16
C ALA A 31 -18.28 30.45 -19.64
N LYS A 32 -18.58 29.59 -20.63
CA LYS A 32 -18.38 29.85 -22.08
C LYS A 32 -19.55 29.37 -22.95
N GLU A 33 -19.70 29.97 -24.14
CA GLU A 33 -20.39 29.32 -25.28
C GLU A 33 -19.52 28.14 -25.77
N ALA A 34 -20.17 27.08 -26.27
CA ALA A 34 -19.57 25.79 -26.61
C ALA A 34 -18.15 25.88 -27.23
N GLY A 35 -17.12 25.33 -26.57
CA GLY A 35 -15.78 25.15 -27.16
C GLY A 35 -14.56 25.57 -26.31
N GLY A 36 -14.72 25.84 -25.01
CA GLY A 36 -13.61 26.32 -24.16
C GLY A 36 -12.68 25.26 -23.55
N ILE A 37 -13.15 24.03 -23.39
CA ILE A 37 -12.39 22.93 -22.79
C ILE A 37 -11.91 22.02 -23.92
N THR A 38 -10.60 21.95 -24.10
CA THR A 38 -10.01 20.91 -24.95
C THR A 38 -9.85 19.67 -24.08
N GLN A 39 -10.70 18.68 -24.28
CA GLN A 39 -10.44 17.37 -23.72
C GLN A 39 -9.26 16.76 -24.48
N ALA A 40 -8.32 16.18 -23.75
CA ALA A 40 -7.20 15.41 -24.26
C ALA A 40 -7.39 13.96 -23.81
N ILE A 41 -6.64 13.02 -24.36
CA ILE A 41 -6.90 11.62 -24.05
C ILE A 41 -6.44 11.29 -22.64
N GLY A 42 -7.39 10.89 -21.79
CA GLY A 42 -7.15 10.74 -20.36
C GLY A 42 -6.79 12.06 -19.67
N ALA A 43 -7.16 13.22 -20.24
CA ALA A 43 -6.89 14.52 -19.63
C ALA A 43 -7.88 15.63 -20.06
N SER A 44 -7.92 16.75 -19.34
CA SER A 44 -8.80 17.89 -19.62
C SER A 44 -8.02 19.20 -19.44
N ILE A 45 -7.98 20.02 -20.48
CA ILE A 45 -7.31 21.33 -20.44
C ILE A 45 -8.31 22.41 -20.07
N ILE A 46 -8.01 23.17 -19.03
CA ILE A 46 -8.74 24.37 -18.63
C ILE A 46 -7.86 25.58 -18.93
N PRO A 47 -8.14 26.35 -19.99
CA PRO A 47 -7.29 27.46 -20.36
C PRO A 47 -7.39 28.62 -19.35
N LEU A 48 -6.34 29.44 -19.28
CA LEU A 48 -6.25 30.55 -18.33
C LEU A 48 -7.44 31.53 -18.42
N ASN A 49 -7.95 31.79 -19.62
CA ASN A 49 -9.11 32.69 -19.79
C ASN A 49 -10.36 32.16 -19.07
N THR A 50 -10.62 30.86 -19.13
CA THR A 50 -11.71 30.21 -18.42
C THR A 50 -11.49 30.26 -16.91
N ILE A 51 -10.26 30.02 -16.44
CA ILE A 51 -9.93 30.15 -15.01
C ILE A 51 -10.18 31.60 -14.54
N LYS A 52 -9.79 32.61 -15.32
CA LYS A 52 -10.05 34.03 -15.03
C LYS A 52 -11.54 34.38 -14.99
N GLN A 53 -12.36 33.78 -15.84
CA GLN A 53 -13.82 33.98 -15.82
C GLN A 53 -14.46 33.36 -14.57
N VAL A 54 -14.04 32.14 -14.21
CA VAL A 54 -14.58 31.43 -13.04
C VAL A 54 -14.12 32.07 -11.73
N CYS A 55 -12.85 32.50 -11.67
CA CYS A 55 -12.20 32.91 -10.43
C CYS A 55 -11.94 34.43 -10.34
N GLY A 56 -12.38 35.25 -11.31
CA GLY A 56 -11.88 36.62 -11.52
C GLY A 56 -11.65 37.45 -10.26
N ALA A 57 -12.71 37.70 -9.49
CA ALA A 57 -12.64 38.46 -8.25
C ALA A 57 -11.76 37.81 -7.15
N LEU A 58 -11.59 36.49 -7.19
CA LEU A 58 -10.74 35.74 -6.27
C LEU A 58 -9.26 35.80 -6.70
N LEU A 59 -8.98 35.70 -8.00
CA LEU A 59 -7.62 35.83 -8.55
C LEU A 59 -7.07 37.24 -8.37
N ASP A 60 -7.89 38.27 -8.52
CA ASP A 60 -7.48 39.66 -8.31
C ASP A 60 -7.01 39.90 -6.87
N LYS A 61 -7.61 39.22 -5.88
CA LYS A 61 -7.18 39.27 -4.47
C LYS A 61 -5.79 38.68 -4.25
N LEU A 62 -5.36 37.71 -5.06
CA LEU A 62 -4.03 37.12 -4.96
C LEU A 62 -2.92 38.08 -5.39
N LYS A 63 -3.25 39.16 -6.14
CA LYS A 63 -2.26 40.11 -6.71
C LYS A 63 -1.11 39.42 -7.46
N LEU A 64 -1.37 38.23 -8.01
CA LEU A 64 -0.41 37.44 -8.78
C LEU A 64 -0.63 37.68 -10.27
N ASN A 65 0.44 37.98 -11.01
CA ASN A 65 0.39 37.98 -12.46
C ASN A 65 0.47 36.53 -12.98
N VAL A 66 -0.70 35.92 -13.22
CA VAL A 66 -0.78 34.54 -13.72
C VAL A 66 -0.44 34.52 -15.21
N VAL A 67 0.69 33.88 -15.54
CA VAL A 67 1.23 33.74 -16.91
C VAL A 67 1.21 32.30 -17.42
N ILE A 68 0.93 31.31 -16.56
CA ILE A 68 0.72 29.93 -17.01
C ILE A 68 -0.47 29.84 -17.99
N PRO A 69 -0.38 29.03 -19.07
CA PRO A 69 -1.39 29.03 -20.14
C PRO A 69 -2.74 28.40 -19.74
N GLY A 70 -2.80 27.67 -18.63
CA GLY A 70 -3.97 26.96 -18.14
C GLY A 70 -3.57 25.83 -17.20
N LEU A 71 -4.47 24.88 -16.94
CA LEU A 71 -4.23 23.67 -16.15
C LEU A 71 -4.59 22.43 -17.00
N LEU A 72 -3.76 21.39 -16.99
CA LEU A 72 -4.04 20.10 -17.61
C LEU A 72 -4.40 19.08 -16.52
N PHE A 73 -5.67 18.75 -16.35
CA PHE A 73 -6.11 17.72 -15.42
C PHE A 73 -5.98 16.34 -16.04
N ILE A 74 -5.39 15.38 -15.33
CA ILE A 74 -5.36 13.98 -15.77
C ILE A 74 -6.63 13.27 -15.30
N ASP A 75 -7.38 12.71 -16.25
CA ASP A 75 -8.66 12.00 -16.12
C ASP A 75 -8.43 10.48 -16.21
N THR A 76 -7.60 9.96 -15.32
CA THR A 76 -7.34 8.52 -15.24
C THR A 76 -7.91 7.97 -13.93
N PRO A 77 -8.81 6.97 -13.98
CA PRO A 77 -9.41 6.40 -12.79
C PRO A 77 -8.39 5.62 -11.94
N GLY A 78 -8.59 5.67 -10.63
CA GLY A 78 -7.86 4.85 -9.66
C GLY A 78 -6.51 5.43 -9.22
N HIS A 79 -6.00 4.88 -8.12
CA HIS A 79 -4.68 5.19 -7.59
C HIS A 79 -3.57 4.65 -8.53
N ALA A 80 -3.81 3.53 -9.23
CA ALA A 80 -2.88 2.86 -10.15
C ALA A 80 -2.39 3.73 -11.32
N ALA A 81 -3.25 4.61 -11.85
CA ALA A 81 -2.87 5.46 -12.97
C ALA A 81 -1.88 6.56 -12.56
N PHE A 82 -1.93 7.07 -11.32
CA PHE A 82 -0.90 7.97 -10.79
C PHE A 82 0.46 7.30 -10.72
N VAL A 83 0.47 6.02 -10.33
CA VAL A 83 1.71 5.25 -10.29
C VAL A 83 2.36 5.13 -11.68
N ASN A 84 1.54 5.08 -12.74
CA ASN A 84 2.01 5.05 -14.13
C ASN A 84 2.45 6.41 -14.68
N LEU A 85 2.02 7.51 -14.05
CA LEU A 85 2.31 8.90 -14.44
C LEU A 85 3.64 9.38 -13.83
N ARG A 86 4.69 8.56 -13.88
CA ARG A 86 5.99 8.90 -13.27
C ARG A 86 7.08 9.14 -14.32
N LYS A 87 8.03 9.98 -13.95
CA LYS A 87 9.30 10.19 -14.65
C LYS A 87 10.43 9.85 -13.69
N ARG A 88 11.52 9.26 -14.17
CA ARG A 88 12.72 9.14 -13.34
C ARG A 88 13.38 10.50 -13.16
N GLY A 89 13.49 10.94 -11.90
CA GLY A 89 14.01 12.27 -11.52
C GLY A 89 12.95 13.37 -11.32
N GLY A 90 11.64 13.06 -11.37
CA GLY A 90 10.57 14.01 -11.05
C GLY A 90 9.15 13.48 -11.31
N ASN A 91 8.14 14.26 -10.95
CA ASN A 91 6.74 13.89 -11.20
C ASN A 91 6.31 14.31 -12.61
N LEU A 92 5.49 13.48 -13.28
CA LEU A 92 4.76 13.94 -14.46
C LEU A 92 3.68 14.95 -14.05
N ALA A 93 3.03 14.72 -12.90
CA ALA A 93 2.13 15.70 -12.30
C ALA A 93 2.93 16.77 -11.57
N ASP A 94 2.73 18.04 -11.93
CA ASP A 94 3.41 19.15 -11.25
C ASP A 94 2.77 19.45 -9.89
N ILE A 95 1.47 19.20 -9.76
CA ILE A 95 0.68 19.39 -8.54
C ILE A 95 -0.47 18.38 -8.47
N ALA A 96 -0.92 18.02 -7.27
CA ALA A 96 -2.05 17.12 -7.08
C ALA A 96 -3.19 17.73 -6.25
N ILE A 97 -4.39 17.19 -6.44
CA ILE A 97 -5.54 17.37 -5.54
C ILE A 97 -5.77 16.03 -4.83
N VAL A 98 -5.73 16.03 -3.50
CA VAL A 98 -6.18 14.89 -2.69
C VAL A 98 -7.63 15.15 -2.29
N VAL A 99 -8.56 14.38 -2.85
CA VAL A 99 -9.99 14.48 -2.56
C VAL A 99 -10.31 13.64 -1.35
N VAL A 100 -10.92 14.27 -0.35
CA VAL A 100 -11.34 13.63 0.89
C VAL A 100 -12.80 13.95 1.15
N ASP A 101 -13.63 12.94 1.35
CA ASP A 101 -14.98 13.15 1.86
C ASP A 101 -14.92 13.62 3.32
N ILE A 102 -15.46 14.81 3.61
CA ILE A 102 -15.46 15.40 4.94
C ILE A 102 -16.21 14.54 5.98
N ASN A 103 -17.08 13.63 5.53
CA ASN A 103 -17.85 12.77 6.41
C ASN A 103 -17.15 11.47 6.77
N GLU A 104 -16.16 11.07 5.98
CA GLU A 104 -15.42 9.83 6.15
C GLU A 104 -13.99 10.06 6.65
N GLY A 105 -13.36 11.19 6.31
CA GLY A 105 -11.96 11.48 6.64
C GLY A 105 -10.97 10.66 5.79
N LEU A 106 -9.76 10.46 6.30
CA LEU A 106 -8.70 9.74 5.58
C LEU A 106 -8.92 8.23 5.56
N MET A 107 -9.26 7.71 4.38
CA MET A 107 -9.37 6.27 4.10
C MET A 107 -8.04 5.68 3.57
N PRO A 108 -7.86 4.33 3.53
CA PRO A 108 -6.58 3.70 3.18
C PRO A 108 -5.95 4.20 1.87
N GLN A 109 -6.72 4.31 0.78
CA GLN A 109 -6.21 4.80 -0.51
C GLN A 109 -5.85 6.29 -0.49
N THR A 110 -6.49 7.08 0.38
CA THR A 110 -6.12 8.49 0.58
C THR A 110 -4.76 8.57 1.27
N LYS A 111 -4.54 7.76 2.31
CA LYS A 111 -3.25 7.67 3.01
C LYS A 111 -2.15 7.20 2.06
N GLU A 112 -2.43 6.19 1.26
CA GLU A 112 -1.55 5.70 0.19
C GLU A 112 -1.18 6.81 -0.79
N SER A 113 -2.18 7.54 -1.30
CA SER A 113 -1.96 8.67 -2.20
C SER A 113 -1.05 9.74 -1.60
N ILE A 114 -1.27 10.10 -0.33
CA ILE A 114 -0.45 11.08 0.38
C ILE A 114 1.00 10.62 0.53
N GLU A 115 1.24 9.35 0.88
CA GLU A 115 2.60 8.84 1.04
C GLU A 115 3.36 8.79 -0.29
N ILE A 116 2.69 8.42 -1.39
CA ILE A 116 3.30 8.51 -2.72
C ILE A 116 3.64 9.99 -3.02
N LEU A 117 2.72 10.93 -2.78
CA LEU A 117 3.00 12.36 -2.99
C LEU A 117 4.20 12.85 -2.15
N LYS A 118 4.32 12.41 -0.89
CA LYS A 118 5.47 12.72 -0.01
C LYS A 118 6.77 12.14 -0.56
N GLN A 119 6.76 10.86 -0.93
CA GLN A 119 7.92 10.15 -1.46
C GLN A 119 8.49 10.87 -2.69
N TYR A 120 7.62 11.27 -3.63
CA TYR A 120 8.04 11.94 -4.86
C TYR A 120 8.05 13.47 -4.74
N LYS A 121 7.83 14.03 -3.55
CA LYS A 121 7.83 15.47 -3.28
C LYS A 121 6.91 16.24 -4.24
N THR A 122 5.76 15.65 -4.57
CA THR A 122 4.73 16.31 -5.37
C THR A 122 3.96 17.26 -4.46
N PRO A 123 3.91 18.57 -4.75
CA PRO A 123 3.06 19.47 -3.98
C PRO A 123 1.60 19.12 -4.23
N PHE A 124 0.75 19.31 -3.22
CA PHE A 124 -0.67 19.03 -3.33
C PHE A 124 -1.51 19.91 -2.42
N ILE A 125 -2.79 19.98 -2.73
CA ILE A 125 -3.84 20.56 -1.89
C ILE A 125 -4.89 19.49 -1.58
N VAL A 126 -5.66 19.70 -0.51
CA VAL A 126 -6.75 18.79 -0.12
C VAL A 126 -8.07 19.42 -0.52
N ALA A 127 -8.83 18.75 -1.38
CA ALA A 127 -10.23 19.09 -1.65
C ALA A 127 -11.13 18.35 -0.65
N VAL A 128 -11.65 19.09 0.32
CA VAL A 128 -12.55 18.57 1.36
C VAL A 128 -13.96 18.53 0.78
N ASN A 129 -14.29 17.41 0.14
CA ASN A 129 -15.48 17.24 -0.68
C ASN A 129 -16.72 16.83 0.15
N LYS A 130 -17.89 16.92 -0.49
CA LYS A 130 -19.21 16.54 0.03
C LYS A 130 -19.65 17.36 1.25
N ILE A 131 -19.28 18.65 1.30
CA ILE A 131 -19.78 19.58 2.32
C ILE A 131 -21.31 19.72 2.27
N ASP A 132 -21.92 19.49 1.11
CA ASP A 132 -23.37 19.49 0.92
C ASP A 132 -24.09 18.35 1.68
N LEU A 133 -23.35 17.33 2.11
CA LEU A 133 -23.88 16.22 2.91
C LEU A 133 -23.74 16.43 4.42
N ILE A 134 -23.18 17.55 4.86
CA ILE A 134 -23.19 17.91 6.27
C ILE A 134 -24.64 18.20 6.68
N GLU A 135 -25.08 17.59 7.77
CA GLU A 135 -26.46 17.71 8.23
C GLU A 135 -26.83 19.18 8.46
N GLY A 136 -27.88 19.63 7.77
CA GLY A 136 -28.36 21.01 7.83
C GLY A 136 -27.64 22.00 6.92
N TRP A 137 -26.65 21.58 6.12
CA TRP A 137 -25.98 22.45 5.15
C TRP A 137 -26.98 23.02 4.13
N ARG A 138 -26.89 24.33 3.90
CA ARG A 138 -27.71 25.04 2.92
C ARG A 138 -26.84 25.71 1.88
N LEU A 139 -27.20 25.55 0.61
CA LEU A 139 -26.50 26.21 -0.47
C LEU A 139 -27.00 27.67 -0.61
N HIS A 140 -26.12 28.63 -0.37
CA HIS A 140 -26.34 30.03 -0.69
C HIS A 140 -25.40 30.48 -1.83
N LYS A 141 -25.76 31.56 -2.52
CA LYS A 141 -24.92 32.14 -3.59
C LYS A 141 -23.71 32.84 -2.97
N GLY A 142 -22.54 32.69 -3.59
CA GLY A 142 -21.30 33.35 -3.18
C GLY A 142 -20.12 32.39 -3.15
N SER A 143 -19.03 32.83 -2.54
CA SER A 143 -17.88 31.99 -2.20
C SER A 143 -18.22 30.95 -1.13
N VAL A 144 -17.42 29.89 -1.03
CA VAL A 144 -17.62 28.85 0.00
C VAL A 144 -17.47 29.42 1.42
N LEU A 145 -16.63 30.45 1.58
CA LEU A 145 -16.45 31.13 2.88
C LEU A 145 -17.66 32.00 3.24
N GLU A 146 -18.21 32.73 2.28
CA GLU A 146 -19.44 33.51 2.49
C GLU A 146 -20.61 32.58 2.80
N ASN A 147 -20.74 31.45 2.09
CA ASN A 147 -21.79 30.48 2.36
C ASN A 147 -21.63 29.86 3.75
N PHE A 148 -20.39 29.52 4.15
CA PHE A 148 -20.10 29.01 5.50
C PHE A 148 -20.53 30.00 6.60
N GLN A 149 -20.23 31.30 6.42
CA GLN A 149 -20.54 32.34 7.41
C GLN A 149 -22.05 32.54 7.66
N VAL A 150 -22.91 32.22 6.68
CA VAL A 150 -24.37 32.36 6.80
C VAL A 150 -25.08 31.07 7.20
N GLN A 151 -24.36 29.95 7.36
CA GLN A 151 -24.92 28.72 7.91
C GLN A 151 -25.41 28.91 9.35
N TYR A 152 -26.31 28.04 9.81
CA TYR A 152 -26.69 28.01 11.22
C TYR A 152 -25.48 27.68 12.12
N PRO A 153 -25.40 28.26 13.34
CA PRO A 153 -24.26 28.05 14.24
C PRO A 153 -23.94 26.57 14.51
N GLN A 154 -24.96 25.72 14.64
CA GLN A 154 -24.77 24.27 14.83
C GLN A 154 -24.12 23.58 13.61
N VAL A 155 -24.44 24.03 12.39
CA VAL A 155 -23.89 23.50 11.14
C VAL A 155 -22.44 23.96 10.98
N GLN A 156 -22.15 25.23 11.32
CA GLN A 156 -20.78 25.76 11.36
C GLN A 156 -19.91 24.96 12.32
N ALA A 157 -20.39 24.72 13.55
CA ALA A 157 -19.69 23.94 14.54
C ALA A 157 -19.45 22.49 14.08
N LEU A 158 -20.43 21.87 13.43
CA LEU A 158 -20.28 20.52 12.88
C LEU A 158 -19.25 20.44 11.74
N PHE A 159 -19.26 21.42 10.83
CA PHE A 159 -18.25 21.54 9.77
C PHE A 159 -16.85 21.72 10.36
N GLU A 160 -16.67 22.65 11.30
CA GLU A 160 -15.37 22.92 11.92
C GLU A 160 -14.86 21.68 12.65
N ARG A 161 -15.70 20.97 13.42
CA ARG A 161 -15.30 19.74 14.10
C ARG A 161 -14.77 18.69 13.10
N LYS A 162 -15.51 18.42 12.03
CA LYS A 162 -15.08 17.46 11.00
C LYS A 162 -13.79 17.90 10.31
N LEU A 163 -13.64 19.19 10.04
CA LEU A 163 -12.41 19.75 9.46
C LEU A 163 -11.21 19.57 10.41
N TYR A 164 -11.38 19.85 11.70
CA TYR A 164 -10.33 19.65 12.71
C TYR A 164 -9.95 18.18 12.88
N GLU A 165 -10.90 17.26 12.82
CA GLU A 165 -10.63 15.81 12.82
C GLU A 165 -9.73 15.43 11.62
N LEU A 166 -10.02 15.98 10.43
CA LEU A 166 -9.19 15.75 9.24
C LEU A 166 -7.80 16.39 9.37
N VAL A 167 -7.69 17.59 9.96
CA VAL A 167 -6.39 18.22 10.27
C VAL A 167 -5.57 17.34 11.20
N ALA A 168 -6.18 16.77 12.25
CA ALA A 168 -5.49 15.86 13.16
C ALA A 168 -4.97 14.61 12.46
N GLN A 169 -5.78 14.00 11.58
CA GLN A 169 -5.38 12.84 10.78
C GLN A 169 -4.21 13.15 9.83
N LEU A 170 -4.18 14.33 9.20
CA LEU A 170 -3.04 14.77 8.37
C LEU A 170 -1.79 15.02 9.23
N TYR A 171 -1.96 15.58 10.43
CA TYR A 171 -0.85 15.82 11.36
C TYR A 171 -0.21 14.51 11.85
N GLU A 172 -1.00 13.47 12.13
CA GLU A 172 -0.49 12.13 12.43
C GLU A 172 0.37 11.53 11.30
N MET A 173 0.09 11.92 10.05
CA MET A 173 0.91 11.57 8.87
C MET A 173 2.13 12.48 8.67
N GLY A 174 2.39 13.39 9.61
CA GLY A 174 3.50 14.34 9.58
C GLY A 174 3.25 15.58 8.72
N LEU A 175 1.98 15.90 8.43
CA LEU A 175 1.62 17.01 7.55
C LEU A 175 0.83 18.08 8.31
N ALA A 176 1.37 19.30 8.36
CA ALA A 176 0.59 20.44 8.82
C ALA A 176 -0.41 20.85 7.72
N ALA A 177 -1.66 21.04 8.09
CA ALA A 177 -2.72 21.45 7.17
C ALA A 177 -3.72 22.37 7.88
N ASP A 178 -4.37 23.24 7.12
CA ASP A 178 -5.48 24.07 7.60
C ASP A 178 -6.38 24.48 6.42
N ARG A 179 -7.53 25.05 6.71
CA ARG A 179 -8.41 25.65 5.69
C ARG A 179 -7.63 26.72 4.92
N PHE A 180 -7.83 26.77 3.60
CA PHE A 180 -7.01 27.56 2.69
C PHE A 180 -6.88 29.06 3.04
N ASP A 181 -7.88 29.63 3.73
CA ASP A 181 -7.91 31.02 4.23
C ASP A 181 -7.12 31.24 5.52
N ARG A 182 -6.81 30.17 6.26
CA ARG A 182 -6.08 30.20 7.54
C ARG A 182 -4.59 29.87 7.38
N VAL A 183 -4.21 29.36 6.21
CA VAL A 183 -2.81 29.02 5.93
C VAL A 183 -1.95 30.27 5.90
N SER A 184 -0.91 30.28 6.75
CA SER A 184 0.04 31.40 6.86
C SER A 184 1.25 31.21 5.95
N ASP A 185 1.70 29.97 5.75
CA ASP A 185 2.86 29.61 4.95
C ASP A 185 2.57 28.35 4.11
N TYR A 186 2.24 28.57 2.84
CA TYR A 186 1.96 27.50 1.87
C TYR A 186 3.18 26.61 1.54
N THR A 187 4.38 26.94 2.03
CA THR A 187 5.56 26.05 1.90
C THR A 187 5.66 25.02 3.02
N LYS A 188 4.92 25.23 4.12
CA LYS A 188 4.92 24.36 5.31
C LYS A 188 3.57 23.73 5.61
N GLN A 189 2.49 24.37 5.18
CA GLN A 189 1.12 23.94 5.45
C GLN A 189 0.39 23.62 4.15
N ILE A 190 -0.32 22.50 4.16
CA ILE A 190 -1.22 22.09 3.08
C ILE A 190 -2.52 22.88 3.18
N ALA A 191 -2.95 23.44 2.06
CA ALA A 191 -4.23 24.12 1.96
C ALA A 191 -5.37 23.11 1.79
N MET A 192 -6.37 23.20 2.66
CA MET A 192 -7.61 22.44 2.59
C MET A 192 -8.72 23.34 2.04
N VAL A 193 -9.28 22.99 0.88
CA VAL A 193 -10.34 23.74 0.20
C VAL A 193 -11.65 22.97 0.35
N PRO A 194 -12.65 23.49 1.08
CA PRO A 194 -13.97 22.89 1.16
C PRO A 194 -14.67 22.98 -0.19
N VAL A 195 -15.20 21.87 -0.67
CA VAL A 195 -15.88 21.80 -1.97
C VAL A 195 -17.12 20.90 -1.91
N SER A 196 -18.05 21.15 -2.82
CA SER A 196 -19.06 20.18 -3.22
C SER A 196 -18.99 19.98 -4.72
N ALA A 197 -18.51 18.80 -5.12
CA ALA A 197 -18.56 18.37 -6.52
C ALA A 197 -20.01 18.32 -7.07
N LYS A 198 -21.00 18.18 -6.20
CA LYS A 198 -22.41 18.10 -6.61
C LYS A 198 -23.01 19.47 -6.91
N SER A 199 -22.78 20.46 -6.04
CA SER A 199 -23.34 21.81 -6.20
C SER A 199 -22.41 22.76 -6.97
N GLY A 200 -21.12 22.44 -7.10
CA GLY A 200 -20.09 23.33 -7.65
C GLY A 200 -19.55 24.34 -6.64
N GLU A 201 -19.99 24.29 -5.37
CA GLU A 201 -19.50 25.14 -4.30
C GLU A 201 -18.00 24.89 -4.03
N GLY A 202 -17.21 25.95 -3.86
CA GLY A 202 -15.78 25.88 -3.57
C GLY A 202 -14.87 25.59 -4.77
N ILE A 203 -15.42 25.27 -5.94
CA ILE A 203 -14.65 25.02 -7.17
C ILE A 203 -13.85 26.25 -7.63
N PRO A 204 -14.39 27.49 -7.59
CA PRO A 204 -13.59 28.68 -7.90
C PRO A 204 -12.38 28.85 -7.00
N GLU A 205 -12.52 28.63 -5.69
CA GLU A 205 -11.44 28.69 -4.71
C GLU A 205 -10.41 27.59 -4.95
N LEU A 206 -10.85 26.37 -5.29
CA LEU A 206 -9.96 25.26 -5.62
C LEU A 206 -9.09 25.60 -6.84
N LEU A 207 -9.70 26.10 -7.92
CA LEU A 207 -8.98 26.51 -9.13
C LEU A 207 -8.05 27.70 -8.87
N MET A 208 -8.50 28.67 -8.07
CA MET A 208 -7.68 29.79 -7.62
C MET A 208 -6.42 29.29 -6.87
N MET A 209 -6.60 28.38 -5.91
CA MET A 209 -5.49 27.82 -5.13
C MET A 209 -4.49 27.08 -6.01
N LEU A 210 -4.96 26.18 -6.89
CA LEU A 210 -4.07 25.47 -7.83
C LEU A 210 -3.28 26.43 -8.71
N THR A 211 -3.96 27.40 -9.30
CA THR A 211 -3.36 28.38 -10.22
C THR A 211 -2.31 29.23 -9.50
N GLY A 212 -2.63 29.73 -8.31
CA GLY A 212 -1.72 30.54 -7.50
C GLY A 212 -0.48 29.78 -7.04
N LEU A 213 -0.66 28.54 -6.54
CA LEU A 213 0.45 27.70 -6.11
C LEU A 213 1.36 27.28 -7.27
N ALA A 214 0.77 26.89 -8.41
CA ALA A 214 1.53 26.51 -9.59
C ALA A 214 2.34 27.69 -10.14
N GLN A 215 1.71 28.86 -10.28
CA GLN A 215 2.41 30.08 -10.72
C GLN A 215 3.56 30.45 -9.76
N ARG A 216 3.32 30.42 -8.45
CA ARG A 216 4.28 30.91 -7.47
C ARG A 216 5.48 29.98 -7.25
N TYR A 217 5.26 28.67 -7.28
CA TYR A 217 6.26 27.68 -6.84
C TYR A 217 6.77 26.77 -7.96
N LEU A 218 6.06 26.67 -9.09
CA LEU A 218 6.36 25.69 -10.14
C LEU A 218 6.83 26.31 -11.45
N GLU A 219 6.84 27.64 -11.59
CA GLU A 219 7.23 28.34 -12.83
C GLU A 219 8.53 27.81 -13.44
N ASN A 220 9.58 27.63 -12.63
CA ASN A 220 10.86 27.10 -13.11
C ASN A 220 10.77 25.67 -13.67
N LYS A 221 9.87 24.84 -13.14
CA LYS A 221 9.65 23.45 -13.59
C LYS A 221 8.73 23.35 -14.81
N LEU A 222 7.99 24.41 -15.12
CA LEU A 222 7.03 24.46 -16.22
C LEU A 222 7.65 25.02 -17.52
N ASN A 223 8.92 25.38 -17.51
CA ASN A 223 9.62 25.80 -18.72
C ASN A 223 9.85 24.60 -19.63
N ILE A 224 9.43 24.74 -20.89
CA ILE A 224 9.70 23.79 -21.96
C ILE A 224 10.46 24.44 -23.13
N GLU A 225 11.20 23.59 -23.84
CA GLU A 225 11.84 23.91 -25.11
C GLU A 225 10.93 23.47 -26.26
N GLU A 226 10.21 24.42 -26.87
CA GLU A 226 9.19 24.15 -27.89
C GLU A 226 9.73 23.37 -29.12
N HIS A 227 11.01 23.57 -29.46
CA HIS A 227 11.66 22.92 -30.59
C HIS A 227 12.48 21.68 -30.22
N ALA A 228 12.50 21.30 -28.94
CA ALA A 228 13.13 20.06 -28.51
C ALA A 228 12.29 18.84 -28.92
N PRO A 229 12.92 17.67 -29.13
CA PRO A 229 12.19 16.42 -29.29
C PRO A 229 11.26 16.15 -28.11
N ALA A 230 10.08 15.61 -28.41
CA ALA A 230 9.09 15.29 -27.40
C ALA A 230 9.63 14.33 -26.34
N LYS A 231 9.24 14.56 -25.09
CA LYS A 231 9.35 13.56 -24.03
C LYS A 231 7.95 13.31 -23.49
N GLY A 232 7.62 12.04 -23.33
CA GLY A 232 6.31 11.62 -22.89
C GLY A 232 6.33 10.30 -22.13
N THR A 233 5.16 9.93 -21.61
CA THR A 233 4.93 8.66 -20.92
C THR A 233 3.64 8.04 -21.44
N ILE A 234 3.68 6.73 -21.69
CA ILE A 234 2.49 5.97 -22.11
C ILE A 234 1.56 5.81 -20.90
N LEU A 235 0.31 6.23 -21.06
CA LEU A 235 -0.74 6.02 -20.04
C LEU A 235 -1.41 4.68 -20.21
N GLU A 236 -1.82 4.37 -21.43
CA GLU A 236 -2.63 3.21 -21.76
C GLU A 236 -2.24 2.71 -23.15
N VAL A 237 -2.23 1.39 -23.32
CA VAL A 237 -2.08 0.72 -24.60
C VAL A 237 -3.36 -0.04 -24.89
N LYS A 238 -3.93 0.13 -26.08
CA LYS A 238 -5.19 -0.53 -26.46
C LYS A 238 -5.26 -0.86 -27.94
N GLU A 239 -6.12 -1.80 -28.29
CA GLU A 239 -6.47 -2.11 -29.67
C GLU A 239 -7.63 -1.24 -30.15
N GLN A 240 -7.44 -0.55 -31.28
CA GLN A 240 -8.51 0.23 -31.91
C GLN A 240 -8.79 -0.28 -33.32
N LYS A 241 -10.06 -0.62 -33.58
CA LYS A 241 -10.52 -1.09 -34.90
C LYS A 241 -10.14 -0.09 -36.00
N GLY A 242 -9.39 -0.56 -36.99
CA GLY A 242 -8.92 0.24 -38.13
C GLY A 242 -7.58 0.96 -37.93
N LEU A 243 -7.11 1.12 -36.70
CA LEU A 243 -5.81 1.72 -36.37
C LEU A 243 -4.80 0.71 -35.83
N GLY A 244 -5.26 -0.45 -35.34
CA GLY A 244 -4.42 -1.45 -34.67
C GLY A 244 -4.11 -1.05 -33.23
N THR A 245 -2.96 -1.47 -32.73
CA THR A 245 -2.45 -1.08 -31.42
C THR A 245 -2.14 0.41 -31.39
N ILE A 246 -2.69 1.09 -30.39
CA ILE A 246 -2.49 2.52 -30.15
C ILE A 246 -2.01 2.74 -28.71
N ALA A 247 -1.33 3.86 -28.49
CA ALA A 247 -0.91 4.30 -27.18
C ALA A 247 -1.51 5.68 -26.88
N ASP A 248 -2.13 5.84 -25.72
CA ASP A 248 -2.48 7.17 -25.21
C ASP A 248 -1.31 7.68 -24.37
N VAL A 249 -0.78 8.85 -24.73
CA VAL A 249 0.51 9.36 -24.24
C VAL A 249 0.33 10.77 -23.70
N ILE A 250 0.96 11.07 -22.57
CA ILE A 250 1.14 12.46 -22.10
C ILE A 250 2.50 12.95 -22.56
N ILE A 251 2.50 14.03 -23.35
CA ILE A 251 3.71 14.76 -23.73
C ILE A 251 3.91 15.88 -22.72
N TYR A 252 5.05 15.86 -22.01
CA TYR A 252 5.36 16.79 -20.92
C TYR A 252 6.53 17.73 -21.22
N ASP A 253 7.28 17.48 -22.29
CA ASP A 253 8.33 18.36 -22.79
C ASP A 253 8.43 18.22 -24.33
N GLY A 254 8.90 19.27 -25.00
CA GLY A 254 9.10 19.29 -26.45
C GLY A 254 7.82 19.21 -27.30
N THR A 255 8.03 18.93 -28.59
CA THR A 255 6.98 18.80 -29.61
C THR A 255 7.11 17.46 -30.34
N LEU A 256 5.98 16.79 -30.56
CA LEU A 256 5.88 15.54 -31.31
C LEU A 256 5.13 15.78 -32.62
N LYS A 257 5.66 15.30 -33.74
CA LYS A 257 5.05 15.46 -35.08
C LYS A 257 4.84 14.11 -35.76
N VAL A 258 3.92 14.08 -36.71
CA VAL A 258 3.74 12.92 -37.59
C VAL A 258 5.02 12.70 -38.41
N ASN A 259 5.43 11.43 -38.54
CA ASN A 259 6.69 10.93 -39.10
C ASN A 259 7.94 11.14 -38.23
N ASP A 260 7.84 11.72 -37.04
CA ASP A 260 8.99 11.80 -36.16
C ASP A 260 9.46 10.38 -35.76
N PRO A 261 10.77 10.12 -35.78
CA PRO A 261 11.33 8.93 -35.17
C PRO A 261 11.21 9.05 -33.66
N ILE A 262 10.82 7.97 -33.00
CA ILE A 262 10.63 7.91 -31.55
C ILE A 262 11.26 6.63 -31.01
N ILE A 263 11.74 6.72 -29.77
CA ILE A 263 12.21 5.57 -29.00
C ILE A 263 11.27 5.42 -27.81
N ILE A 264 10.71 4.23 -27.66
CA ILE A 264 9.84 3.88 -26.55
C ILE A 264 10.54 2.80 -25.74
N ALA A 265 10.63 2.99 -24.42
CA ALA A 265 11.13 1.94 -23.55
C ALA A 265 10.18 0.74 -23.55
N THR A 266 10.75 -0.46 -23.50
CA THR A 266 10.01 -1.71 -23.31
C THR A 266 10.75 -2.53 -22.25
N LEU A 267 10.18 -3.68 -21.86
CA LEU A 267 10.78 -4.56 -20.87
C LEU A 267 12.13 -5.17 -21.30
N ASP A 268 12.31 -5.41 -22.60
CA ASP A 268 13.50 -6.08 -23.14
C ASP A 268 14.47 -5.07 -23.76
N LYS A 269 14.14 -4.61 -24.97
CA LYS A 269 14.95 -3.67 -25.76
C LYS A 269 14.08 -2.49 -26.19
N PRO A 270 14.53 -1.24 -25.99
CA PRO A 270 13.76 -0.07 -26.42
C PRO A 270 13.36 -0.18 -27.89
N LEU A 271 12.07 0.06 -28.14
CA LEU A 271 11.46 0.01 -29.46
C LEU A 271 11.78 1.31 -30.19
N GLN A 272 12.50 1.20 -31.30
CA GLN A 272 12.67 2.29 -32.25
C GLN A 272 11.56 2.21 -33.28
N THR A 273 10.75 3.25 -33.39
CA THR A 273 9.57 3.30 -34.27
C THR A 273 9.36 4.72 -34.78
N LYS A 274 8.30 4.96 -35.55
CA LYS A 274 7.92 6.27 -36.07
C LYS A 274 6.47 6.60 -35.72
N VAL A 275 6.19 7.89 -35.59
CA VAL A 275 4.81 8.39 -35.44
C VAL A 275 4.07 8.24 -36.77
N LYS A 276 3.13 7.29 -36.86
CA LYS A 276 2.28 7.10 -38.05
C LYS A 276 1.12 8.11 -38.09
N ALA A 277 0.49 8.35 -36.94
CA ALA A 277 -0.58 9.33 -36.81
C ALA A 277 -0.69 9.84 -35.37
N LEU A 278 -1.20 11.06 -35.22
CA LEU A 278 -1.54 11.68 -33.95
C LEU A 278 -3.00 12.11 -33.95
N PHE A 279 -3.69 11.86 -32.84
CA PHE A 279 -5.07 12.32 -32.66
C PHE A 279 -5.26 13.08 -31.35
N GLN A 280 -6.04 14.16 -31.41
CA GLN A 280 -6.56 14.85 -30.24
C GLN A 280 -8.09 14.78 -30.26
N PRO A 281 -8.77 14.77 -29.10
CA PRO A 281 -10.22 14.87 -29.04
C PRO A 281 -10.71 16.19 -29.65
N ALA A 282 -11.81 16.15 -30.40
CA ALA A 282 -12.39 17.35 -30.98
C ALA A 282 -12.85 18.32 -29.87
N PRO A 283 -12.70 19.66 -30.02
CA PRO A 283 -13.06 20.66 -29.02
C PRO A 283 -14.52 20.66 -28.55
N HIS A 284 -15.40 19.95 -29.26
CA HIS A 284 -16.86 19.91 -29.03
C HIS A 284 -17.38 18.49 -28.73
N ALA A 285 -16.52 17.50 -28.48
CA ALA A 285 -16.96 16.14 -28.19
C ALA A 285 -17.55 16.05 -26.77
N GLU A 286 -18.87 15.87 -26.67
CA GLU A 286 -19.55 15.55 -25.41
C GLU A 286 -19.33 14.07 -25.07
N MET A 287 -18.79 13.78 -23.89
CA MET A 287 -18.30 12.45 -23.47
C MET A 287 -19.34 11.31 -23.47
N ARG A 288 -20.64 11.63 -23.55
CA ARG A 288 -21.70 10.61 -23.52
C ARG A 288 -21.93 9.92 -24.86
N GLU A 289 -21.36 10.46 -25.94
CA GLU A 289 -21.36 9.75 -27.22
C GLU A 289 -20.27 8.68 -27.21
N LYS A 290 -20.65 7.41 -27.41
CA LYS A 290 -19.74 6.27 -27.64
C LYS A 290 -18.78 6.46 -28.83
N LYS A 291 -18.83 7.61 -29.50
CA LYS A 291 -18.01 8.04 -30.62
C LYS A 291 -17.50 9.47 -30.38
N ALA A 292 -16.67 9.68 -29.35
CA ALA A 292 -15.87 10.91 -29.31
C ALA A 292 -15.12 11.04 -30.65
N LYS A 293 -15.39 12.09 -31.42
CA LYS A 293 -14.69 12.34 -32.68
C LYS A 293 -13.27 12.79 -32.34
N PHE A 294 -12.30 12.07 -32.90
CA PHE A 294 -10.89 12.40 -32.80
C PHE A 294 -10.49 13.13 -34.07
N ASP A 295 -9.83 14.28 -33.91
CA ASP A 295 -9.25 15.02 -35.01
C ASP A 295 -7.80 14.60 -35.22
N SER A 296 -7.45 14.31 -36.47
CA SER A 296 -6.07 14.04 -36.84
C SER A 296 -5.28 15.34 -36.80
N VAL A 297 -4.17 15.34 -36.06
CA VAL A 297 -3.29 16.51 -35.93
C VAL A 297 -1.91 16.19 -36.50
N LYS A 298 -1.22 17.22 -37.00
CA LYS A 298 0.14 17.07 -37.57
C LYS A 298 1.24 17.14 -36.50
N SER A 299 0.97 17.84 -35.41
CA SER A 299 1.92 18.06 -34.33
C SER A 299 1.20 18.37 -33.02
N VAL A 300 1.84 18.03 -31.90
CA VAL A 300 1.40 18.37 -30.55
C VAL A 300 2.58 18.88 -29.72
N THR A 301 2.33 19.83 -28.83
CA THR A 301 3.36 20.43 -27.95
C THR A 301 2.94 20.26 -26.49
N ALA A 302 3.91 20.03 -25.61
CA ALA A 302 3.67 19.87 -24.18
C ALA A 302 2.99 21.09 -23.53
N ALA A 303 2.17 20.94 -22.47
CA ALA A 303 1.71 19.69 -21.87
C ALA A 303 0.37 19.26 -22.50
N THR A 304 0.30 18.05 -23.06
CA THR A 304 -0.95 17.57 -23.67
C THR A 304 -1.03 16.05 -23.71
N GLY A 305 -2.26 15.53 -23.71
CA GLY A 305 -2.55 14.12 -23.97
C GLY A 305 -2.88 13.89 -25.44
N VAL A 306 -2.26 12.88 -26.04
CA VAL A 306 -2.39 12.58 -27.47
C VAL A 306 -2.56 11.08 -27.69
N ARG A 307 -3.37 10.69 -28.68
CA ARG A 307 -3.34 9.32 -29.22
C ARG A 307 -2.16 9.22 -30.14
N LEU A 308 -1.22 8.35 -29.82
CA LEU A 308 -0.14 7.96 -30.69
C LEU A 308 -0.50 6.66 -31.40
N VAL A 309 -0.43 6.68 -32.73
CA VAL A 309 -0.34 5.46 -33.54
C VAL A 309 1.11 5.30 -33.98
N PRO A 310 1.87 4.39 -33.37
CA PRO A 310 3.23 4.12 -33.81
C PRO A 310 3.22 3.20 -35.05
N GLN A 311 4.32 3.19 -35.80
CA GLN A 311 4.48 2.30 -36.96
C GLN A 311 4.62 0.84 -36.52
N ASP A 312 5.53 0.60 -35.58
CA ASP A 312 5.73 -0.64 -34.85
C ASP A 312 5.29 -0.46 -33.38
N CYS A 313 4.68 -1.49 -32.79
CA CYS A 313 4.03 -1.44 -31.48
C CYS A 313 4.35 -2.63 -30.57
N GLU A 314 5.37 -3.41 -30.90
CA GLU A 314 5.73 -4.62 -30.17
C GLU A 314 6.26 -4.28 -28.77
N GLY A 315 5.71 -4.95 -27.74
CA GLY A 315 6.19 -4.82 -26.36
C GLY A 315 5.85 -3.50 -25.67
N LEU A 316 4.89 -2.73 -26.18
CA LEU A 316 4.42 -1.52 -25.50
C LEU A 316 3.72 -1.84 -24.18
N VAL A 317 4.09 -1.12 -23.13
CA VAL A 317 3.54 -1.28 -21.78
C VAL A 317 3.21 0.10 -21.20
N ALA A 318 2.15 0.17 -20.39
CA ALA A 318 1.79 1.39 -19.67
C ALA A 318 2.89 1.81 -18.67
N GLY A 319 3.07 3.12 -18.51
CA GLY A 319 4.12 3.72 -17.70
C GLY A 319 5.48 3.82 -18.39
N MET A 320 5.64 3.27 -19.59
CA MET A 320 6.92 3.34 -20.29
C MET A 320 7.20 4.75 -20.85
N PRO A 321 8.42 5.27 -20.69
CA PRO A 321 8.82 6.55 -21.28
C PRO A 321 8.97 6.46 -22.80
N LEU A 322 8.66 7.59 -23.45
CA LEU A 322 8.82 7.85 -24.87
C LEU A 322 9.68 9.10 -25.06
N ILE A 323 10.65 9.03 -25.98
CA ILE A 323 11.50 10.17 -26.36
C ILE A 323 11.54 10.30 -27.88
N GLY A 324 11.42 11.52 -28.39
CA GLY A 324 11.67 11.86 -29.79
C GLY A 324 13.14 11.65 -30.14
N ALA A 325 13.40 10.88 -31.18
CA ALA A 325 14.75 10.47 -31.57
C ALA A 325 15.39 11.51 -32.51
N SER A 326 15.64 12.73 -32.02
CA SER A 326 16.49 13.69 -32.72
C SER A 326 17.86 13.77 -32.04
N GLY A 327 18.93 13.45 -32.78
CA GLY A 327 20.30 13.44 -32.25
C GLY A 327 20.88 12.03 -32.05
N ASN A 328 21.65 11.85 -30.96
CA ASN A 328 22.39 10.62 -30.71
C ASN A 328 21.47 9.49 -30.18
N VAL A 329 20.95 8.70 -31.11
CA VAL A 329 20.05 7.56 -30.82
C VAL A 329 20.63 6.60 -29.78
N GLN A 330 21.95 6.34 -29.80
CA GLN A 330 22.56 5.39 -28.89
C GLN A 330 22.50 5.86 -27.44
N GLU A 331 22.73 7.15 -27.20
CA GLU A 331 22.66 7.73 -25.85
C GLU A 331 21.24 7.67 -25.29
N ILE A 332 20.22 7.93 -26.12
CA ILE A 332 18.81 7.83 -25.75
C ILE A 332 18.44 6.37 -25.40
N LEU A 333 18.93 5.40 -26.18
CA LEU A 333 18.72 3.98 -25.91
C LEU A 333 19.34 3.56 -24.58
N ASP A 334 20.58 3.95 -24.33
CA ASP A 334 21.31 3.61 -23.11
C ASP A 334 20.65 4.26 -21.88
N GLN A 335 20.18 5.50 -22.00
CA GLN A 335 19.43 6.19 -20.97
C GLN A 335 18.11 5.46 -20.65
N LEU A 336 17.27 5.19 -21.66
CA LEU A 336 15.98 4.54 -21.47
C LEU A 336 16.12 3.11 -20.92
N GLN A 337 17.14 2.37 -21.39
CA GLN A 337 17.37 1.02 -20.92
C GLN A 337 17.86 1.01 -19.46
N LYS A 338 18.69 1.97 -19.07
CA LYS A 338 19.07 2.18 -17.67
C LYS A 338 17.85 2.54 -16.80
N GLU A 339 16.96 3.39 -17.31
CA GLU A 339 15.73 3.77 -16.62
C GLU A 339 14.87 2.55 -16.25
N VAL A 340 14.66 1.61 -17.19
CA VAL A 340 13.88 0.38 -16.96
C VAL A 340 14.63 -0.66 -16.10
N ARG A 341 15.92 -0.91 -16.37
CA ARG A 341 16.68 -1.99 -15.71
C ARG A 341 16.79 -1.83 -14.20
N GLU A 342 17.02 -0.62 -13.72
CA GLU A 342 17.15 -0.39 -12.28
C GLU A 342 15.82 -0.64 -11.52
N VAL A 343 14.65 -0.49 -12.17
CA VAL A 343 13.36 -0.81 -11.56
C VAL A 343 13.09 -2.32 -11.53
N VAL A 344 13.55 -3.06 -12.54
CA VAL A 344 13.29 -4.50 -12.69
C VAL A 344 14.29 -5.37 -11.91
N ILE A 345 15.50 -4.86 -11.63
CA ILE A 345 16.65 -5.67 -11.16
C ILE A 345 17.08 -5.34 -9.71
N GLU A 346 16.36 -4.48 -8.98
CA GLU A 346 16.63 -4.28 -7.54
C GLU A 346 16.16 -5.50 -6.71
N SER A 347 16.87 -6.63 -6.88
CA SER A 347 16.65 -7.90 -6.20
C SER A 347 17.67 -8.11 -5.08
N ASP A 348 17.18 -8.26 -3.86
CA ASP A 348 17.95 -8.72 -2.72
C ASP A 348 18.31 -10.20 -2.88
N ALA A 349 19.40 -10.65 -2.23
CA ALA A 349 19.80 -12.07 -2.27
C ALA A 349 18.71 -13.01 -1.71
N LYS A 350 17.93 -12.53 -0.74
CA LYS A 350 16.79 -13.19 -0.12
C LYS A 350 15.65 -12.19 0.05
N GLY A 351 14.43 -12.65 -0.11
CA GLY A 351 13.25 -11.80 0.01
C GLY A 351 12.04 -12.43 -0.64
N ILE A 352 10.95 -11.66 -0.66
CA ILE A 352 9.67 -12.06 -1.26
C ILE A 352 9.69 -11.88 -2.79
N ILE A 353 8.65 -12.39 -3.45
CA ILE A 353 8.41 -12.12 -4.87
C ILE A 353 7.29 -11.07 -5.00
N ALA A 354 7.53 -10.00 -5.75
CA ALA A 354 6.58 -8.93 -6.02
C ALA A 354 6.15 -8.92 -7.50
N LYS A 355 4.86 -8.71 -7.73
CA LYS A 355 4.23 -8.65 -9.06
C LYS A 355 3.27 -7.47 -9.15
N ALA A 356 3.20 -6.84 -10.31
CA ALA A 356 2.22 -5.79 -10.58
C ALA A 356 1.78 -5.76 -12.04
N ASP A 357 0.72 -5.04 -12.35
CA ASP A 357 0.16 -4.86 -13.69
C ASP A 357 0.97 -3.90 -14.59
N SER A 358 1.72 -2.99 -13.99
CA SER A 358 2.52 -1.97 -14.69
C SER A 358 3.84 -1.67 -14.00
N LEU A 359 4.73 -0.95 -14.69
CA LEU A 359 6.03 -0.53 -14.15
C LEU A 359 5.84 0.45 -12.99
N GLY A 360 4.86 1.33 -13.16
CA GLY A 360 4.39 2.24 -12.13
C GLY A 360 4.08 1.47 -10.84
N SER A 361 3.00 0.70 -10.90
CA SER A 361 2.53 -0.09 -9.76
C SER A 361 3.64 -0.90 -9.08
N LEU A 362 4.54 -1.51 -9.87
CA LEU A 362 5.66 -2.28 -9.35
C LEU A 362 6.61 -1.41 -8.52
N GLU A 363 7.07 -0.27 -9.02
CA GLU A 363 8.02 0.59 -8.29
C GLU A 363 7.40 1.22 -7.02
N ALA A 364 6.10 1.55 -7.01
CA ALA A 364 5.43 1.97 -5.77
C ALA A 364 5.39 0.85 -4.73
N LEU A 365 4.99 -0.35 -5.15
CA LEU A 365 4.98 -1.52 -4.28
C LEU A 365 6.37 -1.79 -3.70
N MET A 366 7.40 -1.80 -4.56
CA MET A 366 8.79 -2.02 -4.16
C MET A 366 9.27 -0.99 -3.13
N THR A 367 8.98 0.30 -3.37
CA THR A 367 9.43 1.35 -2.44
C THR A 367 8.75 1.22 -1.08
N LEU A 368 7.43 1.07 -1.06
CA LEU A 368 6.67 0.97 0.20
C LEU A 368 7.05 -0.27 1.01
N LEU A 369 7.35 -1.39 0.34
CA LEU A 369 7.90 -2.59 0.98
C LEU A 369 9.29 -2.31 1.58
N ARG A 370 10.18 -1.64 0.84
CA ARG A 370 11.53 -1.30 1.30
C ARG A 370 11.54 -0.31 2.47
N ASP A 371 10.65 0.69 2.47
CA ASP A 371 10.48 1.64 3.58
C ASP A 371 10.05 0.93 4.88
N LYS A 372 9.33 -0.18 4.75
CA LYS A 372 8.98 -1.09 5.86
C LYS A 372 10.05 -2.14 6.17
N GLY A 373 11.21 -2.09 5.52
CA GLY A 373 12.31 -3.04 5.72
C GLY A 373 12.03 -4.44 5.18
N ILE A 374 11.11 -4.57 4.22
CA ILE A 374 10.79 -5.85 3.58
C ILE A 374 11.69 -6.04 2.36
N THR A 375 12.48 -7.11 2.37
CA THR A 375 13.41 -7.46 1.30
C THR A 375 12.72 -8.19 0.16
N ILE A 376 13.13 -7.92 -1.07
CA ILE A 376 12.46 -8.38 -2.29
C ILE A 376 13.47 -9.08 -3.17
N GLN A 377 13.31 -10.39 -3.38
CA GLN A 377 14.22 -11.18 -4.20
C GLN A 377 13.90 -11.06 -5.69
N LYS A 378 12.63 -10.91 -6.05
CA LYS A 378 12.24 -10.90 -7.45
C LYS A 378 11.04 -9.99 -7.66
N SER A 379 11.12 -9.15 -8.69
CA SER A 379 10.05 -8.24 -9.09
C SER A 379 9.80 -8.34 -10.58
N SER A 380 8.55 -8.42 -11.02
CA SER A 380 8.23 -8.39 -12.45
C SER A 380 6.82 -7.90 -12.74
N ILE A 381 6.60 -7.44 -13.97
CA ILE A 381 5.28 -7.01 -14.46
C ILE A 381 4.52 -8.20 -15.03
N GLY A 382 3.19 -8.17 -14.90
CA GLY A 382 2.26 -9.12 -15.49
C GLY A 382 1.75 -10.16 -14.47
N PRO A 383 0.88 -11.09 -14.93
CA PRO A 383 0.31 -12.10 -14.07
C PRO A 383 1.37 -13.03 -13.47
N ILE A 384 0.99 -13.73 -12.40
CA ILE A 384 1.84 -14.74 -11.76
C ILE A 384 2.01 -15.93 -12.72
N SER A 385 3.26 -16.24 -13.08
CA SER A 385 3.60 -17.36 -13.95
C SER A 385 3.92 -18.63 -13.15
N LYS A 386 3.93 -19.79 -13.81
CA LYS A 386 4.39 -21.05 -13.20
C LYS A 386 5.82 -20.96 -12.67
N LYS A 387 6.68 -20.17 -13.32
CA LYS A 387 8.06 -19.95 -12.87
C LYS A 387 8.08 -19.21 -11.54
N ASP A 388 7.24 -18.20 -11.37
CA ASP A 388 7.16 -17.43 -10.12
C ASP A 388 6.69 -18.31 -8.95
N ILE A 389 5.78 -19.26 -9.22
CA ILE A 389 5.33 -20.25 -8.25
C ILE A 389 6.46 -21.18 -7.84
N SER A 390 7.18 -21.77 -8.80
CA SER A 390 8.34 -22.62 -8.49
C SER A 390 9.42 -21.87 -7.72
N ASP A 391 9.69 -20.61 -8.06
CA ASP A 391 10.65 -19.78 -7.34
C ASP A 391 10.18 -19.55 -5.88
N ALA A 392 8.90 -19.27 -5.66
CA ALA A 392 8.33 -19.09 -4.33
C ALA A 392 8.33 -20.37 -3.48
N GLU A 393 8.10 -21.53 -4.09
CA GLU A 393 8.15 -22.83 -3.41
C GLU A 393 9.58 -23.22 -3.03
N ALA A 394 10.56 -22.91 -3.90
CA ALA A 394 11.97 -23.08 -3.57
C ALA A 394 12.38 -22.19 -2.39
N LEU A 395 11.90 -20.94 -2.35
CA LEU A 395 12.08 -20.05 -1.20
C LEU A 395 11.47 -20.62 0.07
N LEU A 396 10.20 -21.07 0.01
CA LEU A 396 9.49 -21.65 1.14
C LEU A 396 10.25 -22.81 1.79
N ALA A 397 10.89 -23.65 0.97
CA ALA A 397 11.69 -24.78 1.45
C ALA A 397 12.96 -24.35 2.22
N THR A 398 13.51 -23.18 1.91
CA THR A 398 14.72 -22.64 2.57
C THR A 398 14.42 -21.73 3.75
N ASP A 399 13.34 -20.93 3.66
CA ASP A 399 12.92 -19.99 4.67
C ASP A 399 11.38 -19.83 4.63
N PRO A 400 10.65 -20.34 5.64
CA PRO A 400 9.20 -20.28 5.67
C PRO A 400 8.61 -18.86 5.63
N LEU A 401 9.40 -17.82 5.94
CA LEU A 401 8.94 -16.43 5.95
C LEU A 401 9.07 -15.74 4.57
N HIS A 402 9.82 -16.31 3.64
CA HIS A 402 10.09 -15.71 2.33
C HIS A 402 9.33 -16.39 1.18
N GLY A 403 8.72 -17.55 1.40
CA GLY A 403 7.90 -18.28 0.43
C GLY A 403 6.52 -17.66 0.13
N VAL A 404 6.49 -16.39 -0.26
CA VAL A 404 5.26 -15.65 -0.55
C VAL A 404 5.40 -14.76 -1.79
N ILE A 405 4.32 -14.70 -2.58
CA ILE A 405 4.17 -13.82 -3.73
C ILE A 405 3.14 -12.73 -3.39
N LEU A 406 3.55 -11.47 -3.54
CA LEU A 406 2.66 -10.30 -3.45
C LEU A 406 2.30 -9.83 -4.86
N GLY A 407 1.01 -9.81 -5.19
CA GLY A 407 0.50 -9.37 -6.48
C GLY A 407 -0.39 -8.14 -6.37
N PHE A 408 0.03 -7.02 -6.94
CA PHE A 408 -0.76 -5.80 -6.96
C PHE A 408 -1.53 -5.64 -8.27
N ASN A 409 -2.85 -5.48 -8.19
CA ASN A 409 -3.75 -5.27 -9.33
C ASN A 409 -3.62 -6.33 -10.46
N ILE A 410 -3.35 -7.58 -10.10
CA ILE A 410 -3.23 -8.70 -11.05
C ILE A 410 -4.26 -9.79 -10.73
N PRO A 411 -4.66 -10.60 -11.73
CA PRO A 411 -5.58 -11.71 -11.50
C PRO A 411 -4.95 -12.77 -10.58
N LYS A 412 -5.81 -13.48 -9.82
CA LYS A 412 -5.39 -14.65 -9.05
C LYS A 412 -4.88 -15.75 -9.99
N PRO A 413 -3.79 -16.44 -9.64
CA PRO A 413 -3.29 -17.54 -10.45
C PRO A 413 -4.26 -18.73 -10.37
N GLU A 414 -4.44 -19.43 -11.49
CA GLU A 414 -5.26 -20.65 -11.57
C GLU A 414 -4.51 -21.92 -11.15
N PHE A 415 -3.23 -21.79 -10.79
CA PHE A 415 -2.36 -22.91 -10.44
C PHE A 415 -2.46 -23.23 -8.94
N GLN A 416 -2.44 -24.52 -8.58
CA GLN A 416 -2.25 -24.95 -7.20
C GLN A 416 -0.80 -24.71 -6.77
N THR A 417 -0.58 -24.25 -5.53
CA THR A 417 0.75 -24.02 -4.97
C THR A 417 0.76 -24.19 -3.45
N ASN A 418 1.90 -24.59 -2.92
CA ASN A 418 2.17 -24.61 -1.48
C ASN A 418 2.65 -23.25 -0.95
N ALA A 419 3.12 -22.36 -1.83
CA ALA A 419 3.54 -21.01 -1.46
C ALA A 419 2.33 -20.11 -1.21
N GLN A 420 2.48 -19.12 -0.33
CA GLN A 420 1.42 -18.15 -0.09
C GLN A 420 1.34 -17.17 -1.27
N VAL A 421 0.13 -16.89 -1.75
CA VAL A 421 -0.12 -15.83 -2.73
C VAL A 421 -1.08 -14.82 -2.11
N LEU A 422 -0.67 -13.55 -2.06
CA LEU A 422 -1.49 -12.43 -1.57
C LEU A 422 -1.69 -11.47 -2.73
N ILE A 423 -2.95 -11.12 -3.02
CA ILE A 423 -3.31 -10.25 -4.12
C ILE A 423 -4.29 -9.19 -3.63
N ASN A 424 -4.02 -7.93 -3.97
CA ASN A 424 -4.86 -6.80 -3.62
C ASN A 424 -4.75 -5.71 -4.69
N ASP A 425 -5.75 -4.84 -4.78
CA ASP A 425 -5.78 -3.66 -5.65
C ASP A 425 -5.36 -2.37 -4.92
N VAL A 426 -5.03 -2.49 -3.61
CA VAL A 426 -4.53 -1.42 -2.74
C VAL A 426 -3.20 -1.87 -2.11
N ILE A 427 -2.11 -1.11 -2.28
CA ILE A 427 -0.77 -1.54 -1.84
C ILE A 427 -0.73 -1.70 -0.31
N TYR A 428 -1.34 -0.80 0.44
CA TYR A 428 -1.34 -0.87 1.91
C TYR A 428 -2.03 -2.11 2.44
N ARG A 429 -3.19 -2.48 1.86
CA ARG A 429 -3.88 -3.70 2.25
C ARG A 429 -3.04 -4.93 1.92
N LEU A 430 -2.37 -4.94 0.77
CA LEU A 430 -1.46 -6.02 0.40
C LEU A 430 -0.31 -6.18 1.41
N ILE A 431 0.24 -5.05 1.88
CA ILE A 431 1.29 -5.02 2.90
C ILE A 431 0.76 -5.46 4.27
N GLU A 432 -0.43 -4.99 4.67
CA GLU A 432 -1.11 -5.41 5.91
C GLU A 432 -1.40 -6.92 5.90
N ASP A 433 -1.91 -7.44 4.78
CA ASP A 433 -2.14 -8.87 4.55
C ASP A 433 -0.83 -9.66 4.69
N TYR A 434 0.28 -9.13 4.14
CA TYR A 434 1.61 -9.72 4.28
C TYR A 434 2.12 -9.69 5.72
N GLU A 435 2.01 -8.58 6.43
CA GLU A 435 2.44 -8.45 7.83
C GLU A 435 1.65 -9.39 8.74
N ALA A 436 0.34 -9.49 8.55
CA ALA A 436 -0.53 -10.41 9.27
C ALA A 436 -0.17 -11.88 8.99
N TRP A 437 0.07 -12.22 7.73
CA TRP A 437 0.54 -13.56 7.35
C TRP A 437 1.90 -13.88 7.97
N ARG A 438 2.87 -12.97 7.86
CA ARG A 438 4.24 -13.14 8.38
C ARG A 438 4.21 -13.33 9.90
N ALA A 439 3.42 -12.53 10.63
CA ALA A 439 3.25 -12.68 12.07
C ALA A 439 2.65 -14.04 12.45
N SER A 440 1.68 -14.54 11.67
CA SER A 440 1.08 -15.86 11.86
C SER A 440 2.11 -16.99 11.62
N GLN A 441 2.93 -16.89 10.56
CA GLN A 441 3.99 -17.87 10.29
C GLN A 441 5.08 -17.85 11.37
N GLN A 442 5.51 -16.67 11.80
CA GLN A 442 6.50 -16.52 12.87
C GLN A 442 6.02 -17.21 14.16
N LYS A 443 4.75 -17.01 14.54
CA LYS A 443 4.15 -17.71 15.70
C LYS A 443 4.13 -19.23 15.54
N LYS A 444 3.89 -19.75 14.34
CA LYS A 444 3.92 -21.20 14.07
C LYS A 444 5.33 -21.78 14.19
N ILE A 445 6.34 -21.05 13.70
CA ILE A 445 7.75 -21.44 13.82
C ILE A 445 8.14 -21.48 15.30
N GLU A 446 7.81 -20.44 16.06
CA GLU A 446 8.09 -20.36 17.50
C GLU A 446 7.35 -21.46 18.27
N ALA A 447 6.06 -21.67 18.00
CA ALA A 447 5.28 -22.72 18.64
C ALA A 447 5.86 -24.12 18.37
N SER A 448 6.33 -24.37 17.14
CA SER A 448 6.97 -25.65 16.77
C SER A 448 8.32 -25.82 17.46
N ALA A 449 9.09 -24.75 17.62
CA ALA A 449 10.34 -24.77 18.40
C ALA A 449 10.09 -25.08 19.88
N LEU A 450 8.98 -24.60 20.46
CA LEU A 450 8.58 -24.89 21.84
C LEU A 450 8.02 -26.31 22.03
N ASP A 451 7.62 -27.00 20.96
CA ASP A 451 7.05 -28.35 21.04
C ASP A 451 8.10 -29.43 21.33
N ILE A 452 9.37 -29.15 20.97
CA ILE A 452 10.54 -29.98 21.24
C ILE A 452 10.97 -29.86 22.72
N LEU A 453 10.60 -28.76 23.40
CA LEU A 453 11.01 -28.50 24.77
C LEU A 453 10.17 -29.33 25.77
N VAL A 454 10.80 -29.64 26.90
CA VAL A 454 10.13 -30.25 28.06
C VAL A 454 9.07 -29.29 28.60
N LYS A 455 7.80 -29.63 28.42
CA LYS A 455 6.66 -28.79 28.84
C LYS A 455 6.59 -28.65 30.37
N PRO A 456 6.25 -27.45 30.90
CA PRO A 456 5.97 -27.29 32.32
C PRO A 456 4.71 -28.08 32.69
N CYS A 457 4.84 -28.96 33.68
CA CYS A 457 3.71 -29.67 34.25
C CYS A 457 3.89 -29.88 35.76
N LYS A 458 2.76 -29.87 36.48
CA LYS A 458 2.65 -30.20 37.89
C LYS A 458 1.66 -31.34 38.04
N LEU A 459 2.08 -32.40 38.73
CA LEU A 459 1.33 -33.64 38.88
C LEU A 459 1.14 -33.94 40.37
N GLU A 460 0.08 -34.66 40.70
CA GLU A 460 -0.10 -35.28 42.02
C GLU A 460 -0.26 -36.80 41.85
N LEU A 461 0.48 -37.58 42.64
CA LEU A 461 0.34 -39.04 42.66
C LEU A 461 -0.93 -39.43 43.41
N LEU A 462 -1.89 -40.08 42.75
CA LEU A 462 -3.20 -40.36 43.35
C LEU A 462 -3.13 -41.45 44.44
N LYS A 463 -3.78 -41.20 45.57
CA LYS A 463 -3.86 -42.14 46.70
C LYS A 463 -4.74 -43.35 46.38
N GLY A 464 -4.23 -44.55 46.62
CA GLY A 464 -4.89 -45.82 46.30
C GLY A 464 -4.83 -46.24 44.83
N TYR A 465 -4.11 -45.51 43.97
CA TYR A 465 -4.02 -45.79 42.53
C TYR A 465 -2.60 -46.24 42.11
N VAL A 466 -1.92 -47.00 42.96
CA VAL A 466 -0.63 -47.62 42.63
C VAL A 466 -0.87 -49.00 42.04
N PHE A 467 -0.72 -49.13 40.73
CA PHE A 467 -0.93 -50.38 40.00
C PHE A 467 0.31 -51.28 40.04
N ARG A 468 1.51 -50.69 40.10
CA ARG A 468 2.78 -51.39 40.19
C ARG A 468 3.80 -50.55 40.95
N GLN A 469 4.45 -51.13 41.95
CA GLN A 469 5.37 -50.38 42.82
C GLN A 469 6.73 -50.09 42.18
N ASN A 470 7.26 -50.98 41.34
CA ASN A 470 8.56 -50.81 40.65
C ASN A 470 8.70 -51.68 39.37
N ASN A 471 9.76 -51.41 38.59
CA ASN A 471 10.19 -52.17 37.41
C ASN A 471 9.21 -52.33 36.22
N PRO A 472 8.60 -51.28 35.65
CA PRO A 472 8.58 -49.88 36.09
C PRO A 472 7.45 -49.64 37.10
N ALA A 473 7.57 -48.60 37.92
CA ALA A 473 6.44 -48.17 38.74
C ALA A 473 5.30 -47.68 37.82
N ILE A 474 4.05 -48.02 38.15
CA ILE A 474 2.86 -47.58 37.40
C ILE A 474 1.84 -47.09 38.42
N ALA A 475 1.42 -45.85 38.29
CA ALA A 475 0.43 -45.25 39.17
C ALA A 475 -0.43 -44.22 38.44
N GLY A 476 -1.64 -44.03 38.96
CA GLY A 476 -2.51 -42.94 38.55
C GLY A 476 -1.94 -41.61 39.05
N VAL A 477 -1.89 -40.62 38.16
CA VAL A 477 -1.54 -39.23 38.52
C VAL A 477 -2.67 -38.31 38.10
N GLU A 478 -2.81 -37.17 38.77
CA GLU A 478 -3.63 -36.05 38.27
C GLU A 478 -2.71 -34.95 37.73
N VAL A 479 -2.99 -34.47 36.52
CA VAL A 479 -2.30 -33.29 35.97
C VAL A 479 -2.93 -32.05 36.59
N ILE A 480 -2.29 -31.50 37.62
CA ILE A 480 -2.78 -30.32 38.36
C ILE A 480 -2.67 -29.04 37.52
N ALA A 481 -1.59 -28.93 36.74
CA ALA A 481 -1.36 -27.80 35.84
C ALA A 481 -0.38 -28.16 34.72
N GLY A 482 -0.51 -27.51 33.57
CA GLY A 482 0.32 -27.71 32.39
C GLY A 482 0.00 -28.99 31.61
N THR A 483 0.98 -29.44 30.82
CA THR A 483 0.82 -30.59 29.91
C THR A 483 1.91 -31.63 30.14
N LEU A 484 1.50 -32.86 30.50
CA LEU A 484 2.38 -34.03 30.61
C LEU A 484 2.58 -34.67 29.23
N ARG A 485 3.82 -35.00 28.86
CA ARG A 485 4.14 -35.77 27.64
C ARG A 485 4.97 -37.01 27.94
N SER A 486 4.92 -38.00 27.04
CA SER A 486 5.90 -39.09 27.05
C SER A 486 7.33 -38.53 27.00
N ASN A 487 8.26 -39.20 27.65
CA ASN A 487 9.66 -38.81 27.88
C ASN A 487 9.88 -37.55 28.72
N THR A 488 8.86 -37.00 29.38
CA THR A 488 9.04 -35.88 30.31
C THR A 488 9.84 -36.33 31.54
N PRO A 489 11.02 -35.75 31.83
CA PRO A 489 11.72 -36.00 33.09
C PRO A 489 10.96 -35.35 34.25
N LEU A 490 10.93 -36.03 35.40
CA LEU A 490 10.18 -35.61 36.59
C LEU A 490 11.13 -35.37 37.77
N MET A 491 10.81 -34.36 38.56
CA MET A 491 11.47 -34.03 39.82
C MET A 491 10.45 -33.93 40.96
N ASN A 492 10.93 -34.06 42.19
CA ASN A 492 10.12 -33.80 43.38
C ASN A 492 10.05 -32.30 43.72
N ALA A 493 9.27 -31.95 44.75
CA ALA A 493 9.13 -30.57 45.24
C ALA A 493 10.42 -29.94 45.82
N GLN A 494 11.50 -30.72 45.96
CA GLN A 494 12.83 -30.24 46.38
C GLN A 494 13.80 -30.05 45.20
N GLY A 495 13.35 -30.27 43.96
CA GLY A 495 14.16 -30.10 42.75
C GLY A 495 15.10 -31.27 42.46
N LYS A 496 14.90 -32.42 43.11
CA LYS A 496 15.67 -33.64 42.84
C LYS A 496 15.01 -34.42 41.71
N GLU A 497 15.78 -34.73 40.68
CA GLU A 497 15.37 -35.60 39.58
C GLU A 497 15.05 -37.03 40.09
N LEU A 498 13.96 -37.60 39.59
CA LEU A 498 13.45 -38.90 40.01
C LEU A 498 13.46 -39.93 38.88
N THR A 499 12.80 -39.61 37.76
CA THR A 499 12.50 -40.55 36.68
C THR A 499 12.05 -39.81 35.42
N LEU A 500 11.75 -40.54 34.35
CA LEU A 500 11.08 -40.04 33.14
C LEU A 500 9.74 -40.73 32.94
N VAL A 501 8.81 -40.05 32.28
CA VAL A 501 7.52 -40.63 31.89
C VAL A 501 7.70 -41.54 30.69
N LYS A 502 7.70 -42.87 30.88
CA LYS A 502 7.91 -43.81 29.76
C LYS A 502 6.65 -44.00 28.92
N GLY A 503 5.48 -43.91 29.54
CA GLY A 503 4.20 -44.09 28.86
C GLY A 503 3.06 -43.52 29.68
N ILE A 504 2.02 -43.08 28.97
CA ILE A 504 0.81 -42.48 29.52
C ILE A 504 -0.36 -43.29 28.96
N GLN A 505 -1.22 -43.79 29.84
CA GLN A 505 -2.40 -44.55 29.45
C GLN A 505 -3.66 -43.87 30.00
N MET A 506 -4.65 -43.68 29.14
CA MET A 506 -5.97 -43.13 29.46
C MET A 506 -7.04 -44.02 28.86
N GLU A 507 -8.04 -44.41 29.64
CA GLU A 507 -9.18 -45.23 29.14
C GLU A 507 -8.74 -46.50 28.38
N GLN A 508 -7.68 -47.15 28.88
CA GLN A 508 -7.03 -48.33 28.28
C GLN A 508 -6.24 -48.07 26.98
N GLU A 509 -6.23 -46.86 26.44
CA GLU A 509 -5.44 -46.48 25.26
C GLU A 509 -4.11 -45.79 25.63
N ASN A 510 -3.07 -46.06 24.85
CA ASN A 510 -1.80 -45.36 24.98
C ASN A 510 -1.90 -43.98 24.32
N VAL A 511 -1.62 -42.93 25.09
CA VAL A 511 -1.64 -41.54 24.63
C VAL A 511 -0.25 -40.92 24.76
N ASN A 512 0.04 -39.92 23.93
CA ASN A 512 1.34 -39.23 23.93
C ASN A 512 1.37 -38.00 24.85
N LYS A 513 0.21 -37.53 25.32
CA LYS A 513 0.07 -36.37 26.20
C LYS A 513 -1.16 -36.46 27.11
N ALA A 514 -1.11 -35.78 28.24
CA ALA A 514 -2.25 -35.53 29.13
C ALA A 514 -2.25 -34.07 29.61
N GLU A 515 -3.39 -33.40 29.54
CA GLU A 515 -3.57 -32.00 29.89
C GLU A 515 -4.17 -31.85 31.30
N LYS A 516 -4.17 -30.63 31.83
CA LYS A 516 -4.72 -30.28 33.14
C LYS A 516 -6.10 -30.91 33.41
N GLY A 517 -6.28 -31.46 34.61
CA GLY A 517 -7.50 -32.11 35.09
C GLY A 517 -7.67 -33.56 34.63
N LYS A 518 -6.82 -34.05 33.72
CA LYS A 518 -6.83 -35.48 33.34
C LYS A 518 -6.10 -36.33 34.37
N ARG A 519 -6.54 -37.59 34.49
CA ARG A 519 -6.03 -38.57 35.46
C ARG A 519 -5.46 -39.83 34.78
N PRO A 520 -4.33 -39.74 34.06
CA PRO A 520 -3.75 -40.89 33.38
C PRO A 520 -3.05 -41.85 34.35
N ALA A 521 -2.90 -43.11 33.93
CA ALA A 521 -1.90 -44.02 34.49
C ALA A 521 -0.54 -43.77 33.83
N VAL A 522 0.51 -43.60 34.63
CA VAL A 522 1.84 -43.21 34.15
C VAL A 522 2.89 -44.26 34.53
N SER A 523 3.70 -44.65 33.54
CA SER A 523 4.82 -45.58 33.71
C SER A 523 6.12 -44.83 34.02
N MET A 524 6.71 -45.13 35.18
CA MET A 524 7.88 -44.45 35.77
C MET A 524 8.99 -45.48 36.08
N PRO A 525 9.97 -45.70 35.18
CA PRO A 525 11.08 -46.62 35.42
C PRO A 525 12.09 -46.10 36.44
N GLY A 526 12.85 -46.99 37.09
CA GLY A 526 13.96 -46.60 37.99
C GLY A 526 13.54 -46.04 39.36
N VAL A 527 12.24 -45.94 39.64
CA VAL A 527 11.71 -45.50 40.93
C VAL A 527 10.81 -46.57 41.57
N THR A 528 10.72 -46.52 42.89
CA THR A 528 9.85 -47.37 43.72
C THR A 528 8.86 -46.51 44.50
N ILE A 529 7.57 -46.72 44.29
CA ILE A 529 6.48 -46.08 45.05
C ILE A 529 6.37 -46.77 46.42
N GLY A 530 6.33 -45.99 47.50
CA GLY A 530 6.47 -46.40 48.89
C GLY A 530 7.90 -46.24 49.45
N ARG A 531 8.88 -45.81 48.63
CA ARG A 531 10.26 -45.54 49.07
C ARG A 531 10.82 -44.22 48.56
N GLN A 532 10.78 -44.01 47.24
CA GLN A 532 11.29 -42.79 46.59
C GLN A 532 10.17 -41.81 46.25
N LEU A 533 8.95 -42.35 46.06
CA LEU A 533 7.71 -41.63 45.81
C LEU A 533 6.66 -42.13 46.80
N MET A 534 5.87 -41.24 47.36
CA MET A 534 4.75 -41.56 48.24
C MET A 534 3.44 -41.15 47.58
N GLU A 535 2.35 -41.85 47.88
CA GLU A 535 1.02 -41.46 47.42
C GLU A 535 0.65 -40.07 47.97
N GLY A 536 0.17 -39.18 47.11
CA GLY A 536 -0.06 -37.77 47.39
C GLY A 536 1.14 -36.87 47.14
N ASP A 537 2.29 -37.40 46.69
CA ASP A 537 3.43 -36.56 46.33
C ASP A 537 3.12 -35.66 45.12
N THR A 538 3.57 -34.41 45.22
CA THR A 538 3.56 -33.46 44.10
C THR A 538 4.85 -33.60 43.30
N LEU A 539 4.71 -33.81 41.99
CA LEU A 539 5.81 -33.91 41.04
C LEU A 539 5.76 -32.75 40.05
N TYR A 540 6.94 -32.38 39.56
CA TYR A 540 7.10 -31.33 38.55
C TYR A 540 7.89 -31.88 37.37
N SER A 541 7.69 -31.33 36.17
CA SER A 541 8.64 -31.60 35.10
C SER A 541 10.01 -30.99 35.43
N MET A 542 11.06 -31.77 35.20
CA MET A 542 12.44 -31.34 35.34
C MET A 542 12.87 -30.61 34.06
N ILE A 543 12.55 -29.33 33.98
CA ILE A 543 12.85 -28.52 32.80
C ILE A 543 14.37 -28.21 32.76
N PRO A 544 15.10 -28.55 31.69
CA PRO A 544 16.49 -28.12 31.51
C PRO A 544 16.62 -26.59 31.51
N GLU A 545 17.72 -26.05 32.04
CA GLU A 545 17.92 -24.60 32.15
C GLU A 545 17.82 -23.88 30.80
N GLU A 546 18.32 -24.51 29.72
CA GLU A 546 18.18 -23.98 28.36
C GLU A 546 16.72 -23.87 27.91
N HIS A 547 15.90 -24.88 28.21
CA HIS A 547 14.47 -24.88 27.89
C HIS A 547 13.73 -23.81 28.70
N PHE A 548 14.10 -23.64 29.97
CA PHE A 548 13.56 -22.61 30.84
C PHE A 548 13.84 -21.20 30.29
N ARG A 549 15.06 -20.93 29.80
CA ARG A 549 15.41 -19.64 29.18
C ARG A 549 14.57 -19.38 27.92
N LYS A 550 14.39 -20.37 27.04
CA LYS A 550 13.51 -20.26 25.86
C LYS A 550 12.05 -19.95 26.25
N TYR A 551 11.52 -20.61 27.28
CA TYR A 551 10.18 -20.28 27.78
C TYR A 551 10.08 -18.91 28.44
N LYS A 552 11.16 -18.41 29.06
CA LYS A 552 11.25 -17.07 29.65
C LYS A 552 11.24 -15.98 28.57
N GLU A 553 11.82 -16.25 27.41
CA GLU A 553 11.82 -15.37 26.23
C GLU A 553 10.45 -15.36 25.53
N HIS A 554 9.77 -16.51 25.45
CA HIS A 554 8.48 -16.68 24.76
C HIS A 554 7.29 -16.93 25.72
N LYS A 555 7.17 -16.14 26.78
CA LYS A 555 6.10 -16.32 27.80
C LYS A 555 4.70 -16.13 27.25
N ASP A 556 4.54 -15.31 26.22
CA ASP A 556 3.27 -15.02 25.55
C ASP A 556 2.64 -16.25 24.89
N LEU A 557 3.44 -17.27 24.59
CA LEU A 557 2.99 -18.54 24.00
C LEU A 557 2.56 -19.59 25.04
N LEU A 558 2.67 -19.31 26.35
CA LEU A 558 2.29 -20.22 27.43
C LEU A 558 0.92 -19.88 28.00
N SER A 559 0.18 -20.91 28.44
CA SER A 559 -1.04 -20.69 29.23
C SER A 559 -0.72 -20.11 30.62
N GLU A 560 -1.71 -19.49 31.28
CA GLU A 560 -1.50 -18.90 32.61
C GLU A 560 -1.08 -19.94 33.66
N ASP A 561 -1.59 -21.17 33.57
CA ASP A 561 -1.18 -22.25 34.47
C ASP A 561 0.24 -22.76 34.15
N GLU A 562 0.64 -22.86 32.87
CA GLU A 562 2.01 -23.18 32.50
C GLU A 562 3.00 -22.12 33.00
N LYS A 563 2.65 -20.83 32.91
CA LYS A 563 3.45 -19.73 33.47
C LYS A 563 3.64 -19.86 34.98
N ASN A 564 2.59 -20.25 35.70
CA ASN A 564 2.65 -20.41 37.15
C ASN A 564 3.49 -21.63 37.55
N VAL A 565 3.33 -22.76 36.86
CA VAL A 565 4.19 -23.93 37.06
C VAL A 565 5.65 -23.59 36.78
N LEU A 566 5.94 -22.84 35.71
CA LEU A 566 7.28 -22.42 35.38
C LEU A 566 7.91 -21.54 36.48
N LYS A 567 7.12 -20.66 37.12
CA LYS A 567 7.55 -19.88 38.30
C LYS A 567 7.86 -20.80 39.50
N GLU A 568 6.97 -21.74 39.81
CA GLU A 568 7.19 -22.72 40.88
C GLU A 568 8.47 -23.52 40.65
N ILE A 569 8.70 -24.01 39.43
CA ILE A 569 9.92 -24.72 39.04
C ILE A 569 11.15 -23.84 39.25
N ALA A 570 11.10 -22.56 38.85
CA ALA A 570 12.20 -21.62 39.07
C ALA A 570 12.51 -21.42 40.55
N GLU A 571 11.49 -21.26 41.38
CA GLU A 571 11.64 -21.10 42.84
C GLU A 571 12.25 -22.36 43.48
N ILE A 572 11.82 -23.55 43.05
CA ILE A 572 12.37 -24.83 43.51
C ILE A 572 13.85 -24.95 43.13
N MET A 573 14.19 -24.73 41.86
CA MET A 573 15.55 -24.88 41.34
C MET A 573 16.51 -23.83 41.94
N ARG A 574 16.04 -22.60 42.16
CA ARG A 574 16.85 -21.51 42.72
C ARG A 574 17.21 -21.67 44.19
N LYS A 575 16.51 -22.52 44.94
CA LYS A 575 16.92 -22.88 46.31
C LYS A 575 18.29 -23.57 46.32
N ASN A 576 18.59 -24.36 45.28
CA ASN A 576 19.85 -25.10 45.16
C ASN A 576 20.88 -24.35 44.29
N ASN A 577 20.43 -23.58 43.30
CA ASN A 577 21.29 -22.77 42.43
C ASN A 577 20.68 -21.37 42.22
N PRO A 578 21.07 -20.35 43.02
CA PRO A 578 20.47 -19.01 42.97
C PRO A 578 20.49 -18.32 41.60
N VAL A 579 21.41 -18.70 40.71
CA VAL A 579 21.53 -18.13 39.35
C VAL A 579 20.82 -18.96 38.27
N TRP A 580 20.09 -20.02 38.64
CA TRP A 580 19.41 -20.89 37.70
C TRP A 580 18.35 -20.14 36.88
N GLY A 581 18.51 -20.18 35.56
CA GLY A 581 17.58 -19.55 34.61
C GLY A 581 17.58 -18.00 34.66
N ILE A 582 18.59 -17.39 35.31
CA ILE A 582 18.96 -16.00 35.03
C ILE A 582 19.51 -15.96 33.61
#